data_AF-Q6TF14-F1
#
_entry.id   AF-Q6TF14-F1
#
_cell.length_a   1.000
_cell.length_b   1.000
_cell.length_c   1.000
_cell.angle_alpha   90.00
_cell.angle_beta   90.00
_cell.angle_gamma   90.00
#
_symmetry.space_group_name_H-M   'P 1'
#
loop_
_entity.id
_entity.type
_entity.pdbx_description
1 polymer ?
#
loop_
_entity_poly.entity_id
_entity_poly.type
_entity_poly.pdbx_seq_one_letter_code
_entity_poly.pdbx_strand_id
1 'polypeptide(L)'
;TIKPKLGLSARNYGRVVYEALRGGLDFTKDDENINSQPFMRWRDRYLYAMEAVNRASAATGEVKGHYLNVTAATMEDMYERAAFAKELGTVIIMIDLTIGFTAIQSMAKWARADGCILHLHRAGYATYARQKNHGVNFRVLAKWMRLAGVDHIHSGTVVGKLEG
;
A
#
# COMPACT_ATOMS: atom_id res chain seq x y z
N THR A 1 -7.14 5.08 -3.77
CA THR A 1 -7.55 4.26 -2.60
C THR A 1 -8.96 3.80 -2.79
N ILE A 2 -9.24 2.50 -2.65
CA ILE A 2 -10.60 1.96 -2.78
C ILE A 2 -11.48 2.44 -1.61
N LYS A 3 -12.78 2.61 -1.86
CA LYS A 3 -13.78 3.06 -0.88
C LYS A 3 -15.04 2.18 -0.93
N PRO A 4 -15.81 2.07 0.18
CA PRO A 4 -15.55 2.64 1.51
C PRO A 4 -14.28 2.10 2.15
N LYS A 5 -13.76 2.81 3.17
CA LYS A 5 -12.47 2.49 3.81
C LYS A 5 -12.41 1.05 4.32
N LEU A 6 -13.48 0.57 4.94
CA LEU A 6 -13.66 -0.80 5.42
C LEU A 6 -15.04 -1.33 4.98
N GLY A 7 -15.19 -2.66 4.99
CA GLY A 7 -16.51 -3.31 4.84
C GLY A 7 -16.84 -3.87 3.46
N LEU A 8 -16.01 -3.64 2.44
CA LEU A 8 -16.15 -4.34 1.15
C LEU A 8 -15.71 -5.80 1.28
N SER A 9 -16.43 -6.70 0.62
CA SER A 9 -15.97 -8.06 0.38
C SER A 9 -14.86 -8.09 -0.68
N ALA A 10 -14.03 -9.14 -0.69
CA ALA A 10 -12.92 -9.29 -1.63
C ALA A 10 -13.36 -9.19 -3.11
N ARG A 11 -14.48 -9.84 -3.47
CA ARG A 11 -15.02 -9.80 -4.82
C ARG A 11 -15.43 -8.39 -5.24
N ASN A 12 -16.12 -7.66 -4.37
CA ASN A 12 -16.51 -6.27 -4.64
C ASN A 12 -15.27 -5.36 -4.68
N TYR A 13 -14.26 -5.65 -3.88
CA TYR A 13 -12.98 -4.95 -3.92
C TYR A 13 -12.32 -5.06 -5.29
N GLY A 14 -12.17 -6.28 -5.81
CA GLY A 14 -11.64 -6.53 -7.16
C GLY A 14 -12.46 -5.85 -8.26
N ARG A 15 -13.79 -5.80 -8.13
CA ARG A 15 -14.64 -5.06 -9.07
C ARG A 15 -14.27 -3.56 -9.11
N VAL A 16 -14.13 -2.90 -7.96
CA VAL A 16 -13.77 -1.47 -7.93
C VAL A 16 -12.35 -1.25 -8.48
N VAL A 17 -11.41 -2.16 -8.16
CA VAL A 17 -10.05 -2.14 -8.73
C VAL A 17 -10.11 -2.18 -10.27
N TYR A 18 -10.86 -3.11 -10.83
CA TYR A 18 -10.98 -3.27 -12.28
C TYR A 18 -11.53 -2.03 -12.96
N GLU A 19 -12.68 -1.52 -12.50
CA GLU A 19 -13.33 -0.36 -13.12
C GLU A 19 -12.45 0.88 -13.07
N ALA A 20 -11.76 1.10 -11.94
CA ALA A 20 -10.90 2.27 -11.79
C ALA A 20 -9.64 2.19 -12.67
N LEU A 21 -8.99 1.02 -12.76
CA LEU A 21 -7.81 0.83 -13.60
C LEU A 21 -8.16 0.88 -15.09
N ARG A 22 -9.24 0.21 -15.50
CA ARG A 22 -9.75 0.27 -16.87
C ARG A 22 -10.17 1.69 -17.25
N GLY A 23 -10.69 2.45 -16.29
CA GLY A 23 -11.08 3.85 -16.46
C GLY A 23 -9.92 4.82 -16.64
N GLY A 24 -8.67 4.35 -16.57
CA GLY A 24 -7.48 5.14 -16.88
C GLY A 24 -6.54 5.41 -15.71
N LEU A 25 -6.82 4.91 -14.49
CA LEU A 25 -5.82 4.97 -13.42
C LEU A 25 -4.69 3.97 -13.69
N ASP A 26 -3.44 4.38 -13.46
CA ASP A 26 -2.29 3.45 -13.46
C ASP A 26 -2.36 2.49 -12.28
N PHE A 27 -2.75 3.04 -11.13
CA PHE A 27 -2.77 2.34 -9.87
C PHE A 27 -4.02 2.62 -9.05
N THR A 28 -4.46 1.57 -8.37
CA THR A 28 -5.32 1.68 -7.20
C THR A 28 -4.56 1.20 -5.96
N LYS A 29 -5.13 1.34 -4.77
CA LYS A 29 -4.46 0.92 -3.53
C LYS A 29 -5.43 0.49 -2.46
N ASP A 30 -4.96 -0.45 -1.65
CA ASP A 30 -5.54 -0.73 -0.35
C ASP A 30 -5.62 0.54 0.50
N ASP A 31 -6.63 0.61 1.36
CA ASP A 31 -6.67 1.64 2.40
C ASP A 31 -5.71 1.24 3.54
N GLU A 32 -5.15 2.17 4.30
CA GLU A 32 -4.08 1.85 5.28
C GLU A 32 -4.55 0.95 6.44
N ASN A 33 -5.86 0.79 6.61
CA ASN A 33 -6.44 -0.11 7.60
C ASN A 33 -7.16 -1.32 6.95
N ILE A 34 -6.97 -1.55 5.66
CA ILE A 34 -7.32 -2.81 5.00
C ILE A 34 -6.11 -3.73 5.11
N ASN A 35 -6.22 -4.74 5.99
CA ASN A 35 -5.17 -5.71 6.26
C ASN A 35 -5.77 -7.10 6.03
N SER A 36 -6.32 -7.70 7.08
CA SER A 36 -7.14 -8.92 7.01
C SER A 36 -8.19 -8.87 8.11
N GLN A 37 -9.44 -8.74 7.72
CA GLN A 37 -10.56 -8.54 8.65
C GLN A 37 -11.66 -9.59 8.40
N PRO A 38 -12.62 -9.78 9.32
CA PRO A 38 -13.71 -10.74 9.13
C PRO A 38 -14.51 -10.53 7.83
N PHE A 39 -14.70 -9.27 7.40
CA PHE A 39 -15.42 -8.96 6.16
C PHE A 39 -14.60 -9.23 4.88
N MET A 40 -13.28 -9.35 4.98
CA MET A 40 -12.38 -9.56 3.85
C MET A 40 -11.01 -10.07 4.33
N ARG A 41 -10.76 -11.37 4.16
CA ARG A 41 -9.44 -11.95 4.38
C ARG A 41 -8.49 -11.53 3.26
N TRP A 42 -7.23 -11.32 3.63
CA TRP A 42 -6.23 -10.74 2.72
C TRP A 42 -6.00 -11.58 1.46
N ARG A 43 -5.97 -12.91 1.60
CA ARG A 43 -5.70 -13.82 0.48
C ARG A 43 -6.76 -13.72 -0.62
N ASP A 44 -8.03 -13.70 -0.22
CA ASP A 44 -9.15 -13.51 -1.16
C ASP A 44 -9.04 -12.16 -1.87
N ARG A 45 -8.72 -11.10 -1.13
CA ARG A 45 -8.54 -9.76 -1.71
C ARG A 45 -7.44 -9.75 -2.77
N TYR A 46 -6.31 -10.39 -2.50
CA TYR A 46 -5.17 -10.41 -3.41
C TYR A 46 -5.54 -11.11 -4.72
N LEU A 47 -6.23 -12.24 -4.65
CA LEU A 47 -6.69 -12.98 -5.83
C LEU A 47 -7.64 -12.13 -6.70
N TYR A 48 -8.70 -11.56 -6.11
CA TYR A 48 -9.65 -10.74 -6.85
C TYR A 48 -9.04 -9.43 -7.37
N ALA A 49 -8.12 -8.82 -6.63
CA ALA A 49 -7.43 -7.60 -7.06
C ALA A 49 -6.46 -7.89 -8.21
N MET A 50 -5.71 -8.99 -8.17
CA MET A 50 -4.78 -9.35 -9.25
C MET A 50 -5.51 -9.83 -10.51
N GLU A 51 -6.65 -10.53 -10.37
CA GLU A 51 -7.53 -10.79 -11.52
C GLU A 51 -7.97 -9.47 -12.17
N ALA A 52 -8.41 -8.50 -11.36
CA ALA A 52 -8.83 -7.19 -11.82
C ALA A 52 -7.70 -6.39 -12.50
N VAL A 53 -6.50 -6.40 -11.93
CA VAL A 53 -5.30 -5.77 -12.52
C VAL A 53 -5.02 -6.39 -13.89
N ASN A 54 -4.93 -7.72 -13.98
CA ASN A 54 -4.61 -8.40 -15.24
C ASN A 54 -5.67 -8.15 -16.32
N ARG A 55 -6.95 -8.14 -15.94
CA ARG A 55 -8.04 -7.80 -16.86
C ARG A 55 -7.99 -6.36 -17.33
N ALA A 56 -7.62 -5.41 -16.47
CA ALA A 56 -7.48 -4.01 -16.85
C ALA A 56 -6.25 -3.79 -17.75
N SER A 57 -5.12 -4.42 -17.44
CA SER A 57 -3.93 -4.40 -18.31
C SER A 57 -4.24 -4.95 -19.70
N ALA A 58 -4.91 -6.11 -19.79
CA ALA A 58 -5.30 -6.70 -21.07
C ALA A 58 -6.29 -5.83 -21.86
N ALA A 59 -7.19 -5.11 -21.18
CA ALA A 59 -8.17 -4.24 -21.83
C ALA A 59 -7.59 -2.90 -22.32
N THR A 60 -6.47 -2.45 -21.76
CA THR A 60 -5.88 -1.13 -22.03
C THR A 60 -4.56 -1.21 -22.81
N GLY A 61 -3.85 -2.35 -22.76
CA GLY A 61 -2.50 -2.47 -23.29
C GLY A 61 -1.43 -1.79 -22.42
N GLU A 62 -1.80 -1.31 -21.24
CA GLU A 62 -0.92 -0.59 -20.31
C GLU A 62 -0.55 -1.45 -19.10
N VAL A 63 0.59 -1.17 -18.48
CA VAL A 63 0.94 -1.78 -17.19
C VAL A 63 0.07 -1.16 -16.11
N LYS A 64 -0.70 -1.99 -15.39
CA LYS A 64 -1.53 -1.59 -14.25
C LYS A 64 -1.06 -2.24 -12.96
N GLY A 65 -1.47 -1.68 -11.83
CA GLY A 65 -1.19 -2.29 -10.53
C GLY A 65 -2.18 -1.92 -9.43
N HIS A 66 -2.11 -2.67 -8.34
CA HIS A 66 -2.85 -2.38 -7.13
C HIS A 66 -1.91 -2.52 -5.94
N TYR A 67 -1.81 -1.50 -5.08
CA TYR A 67 -0.91 -1.58 -3.92
C TYR A 67 -1.53 -2.52 -2.89
N LEU A 68 -1.12 -3.79 -2.94
CA LEU A 68 -1.57 -4.81 -1.99
C LEU A 68 -0.94 -4.53 -0.63
N ASN A 69 -1.77 -4.26 0.39
CA ASN A 69 -1.29 -3.96 1.73
C ASN A 69 -0.81 -5.22 2.44
N VAL A 70 0.50 -5.31 2.65
CA VAL A 70 1.14 -6.44 3.33
C VAL A 70 1.31 -6.19 4.83
N THR A 71 0.99 -4.99 5.35
CA THR A 71 1.03 -4.67 6.79
C THR A 71 0.30 -5.74 7.61
N ALA A 72 1.00 -6.31 8.59
CA ALA A 72 0.49 -7.32 9.50
C ALA A 72 1.04 -7.13 10.91
N ALA A 73 0.65 -8.01 11.84
CA ALA A 73 1.05 -7.90 13.25
C ALA A 73 2.51 -8.37 13.49
N THR A 74 2.98 -9.31 12.69
CA THR A 74 4.31 -9.94 12.82
C THR A 74 5.08 -9.84 11.50
N MET A 75 6.40 -9.96 11.54
CA MET A 75 7.22 -9.98 10.33
C MET A 75 6.94 -11.22 9.48
N GLU A 76 6.65 -12.34 10.12
CA GLU A 76 6.31 -13.62 9.49
C GLU A 76 5.07 -13.48 8.62
N ASP A 77 3.99 -12.90 9.17
CA ASP A 77 2.75 -12.64 8.43
C ASP A 77 2.98 -11.63 7.27
N MET A 78 3.84 -10.63 7.47
CA MET A 78 4.15 -9.66 6.43
C MET A 78 4.91 -10.30 5.26
N TYR A 79 5.89 -11.17 5.56
CA TYR A 79 6.62 -11.90 4.53
C TYR A 79 5.72 -12.92 3.82
N GLU A 80 4.82 -13.61 4.53
CA GLU A 80 3.84 -14.51 3.92
C GLU A 80 2.99 -13.78 2.88
N ARG A 81 2.47 -12.59 3.25
CA ARG A 81 1.67 -11.77 2.32
C ARG A 81 2.48 -11.28 1.14
N ALA A 82 3.68 -10.78 1.38
CA ALA A 82 4.55 -10.27 0.33
C ALA A 82 4.96 -11.38 -0.66
N ALA A 83 5.32 -12.56 -0.15
CA ALA A 83 5.62 -13.74 -0.96
C ALA A 83 4.42 -14.15 -1.83
N PHE A 84 3.22 -14.24 -1.24
CA PHE A 84 2.01 -14.55 -2.02
C PHE A 84 1.69 -13.48 -3.05
N ALA A 85 1.87 -12.19 -2.74
CA ALA A 85 1.68 -11.11 -3.70
C ALA A 85 2.63 -11.22 -4.90
N LYS A 86 3.90 -11.60 -4.64
CA LYS A 86 4.90 -11.89 -5.67
C LYS A 86 4.51 -13.10 -6.53
N GLU A 87 4.04 -14.18 -5.92
CA GLU A 87 3.56 -15.38 -6.65
C GLU A 87 2.43 -15.04 -7.61
N LEU A 88 1.57 -14.07 -7.26
CA LEU A 88 0.50 -13.58 -8.14
C LEU A 88 0.99 -12.60 -9.22
N GLY A 89 2.27 -12.22 -9.22
CA GLY A 89 2.86 -11.31 -10.19
C GLY A 89 2.56 -9.84 -9.94
N THR A 90 2.33 -9.42 -8.68
CA THR A 90 2.18 -7.98 -8.41
C THR A 90 3.47 -7.21 -8.74
N VAL A 91 3.31 -6.01 -9.27
CA VAL A 91 4.42 -5.07 -9.48
C VAL A 91 4.67 -4.18 -8.26
N ILE A 92 3.71 -4.12 -7.33
CA ILE A 92 3.73 -3.17 -6.21
C ILE A 92 2.99 -3.70 -4.98
N ILE A 93 3.56 -3.45 -3.81
CA ILE A 93 2.95 -3.67 -2.50
C ILE A 93 2.95 -2.37 -1.69
N MET A 94 2.16 -2.33 -0.62
CA MET A 94 2.23 -1.25 0.36
C MET A 94 2.40 -1.73 1.79
N ILE A 95 3.02 -0.86 2.58
CA ILE A 95 3.21 -0.97 4.02
C ILE A 95 2.79 0.33 4.70
N ASP A 96 2.45 0.24 5.98
CA ASP A 96 2.04 1.37 6.81
C ASP A 96 3.13 1.71 7.82
N LEU A 97 3.43 2.99 8.02
CA LEU A 97 4.46 3.47 8.95
C LEU A 97 4.30 2.91 10.39
N THR A 98 3.09 2.51 10.77
CA THR A 98 2.78 1.90 12.06
C THR A 98 3.47 0.56 12.32
N ILE A 99 4.02 -0.11 11.29
CA ILE A 99 4.83 -1.34 11.47
C ILE A 99 6.20 -1.06 12.12
N GLY A 100 6.65 0.20 12.13
CA GLY A 100 7.92 0.61 12.71
C GLY A 100 9.14 0.42 11.79
N PHE A 101 10.23 1.11 12.13
CA PHE A 101 11.40 1.24 11.26
C PHE A 101 12.11 -0.08 10.94
N THR A 102 12.23 -0.99 11.92
CA THR A 102 12.86 -2.30 11.71
C THR A 102 12.12 -3.10 10.64
N ALA A 103 10.79 -3.16 10.70
CA ALA A 103 9.98 -3.85 9.70
C ALA A 103 10.05 -3.16 8.34
N ILE A 104 10.02 -1.81 8.30
CA ILE A 104 10.17 -1.05 7.04
C ILE A 104 11.50 -1.38 6.35
N GLN A 105 12.62 -1.37 7.07
CA GLN A 105 13.94 -1.70 6.49
C GLN A 105 14.01 -3.15 6.00
N SER A 106 13.41 -4.08 6.73
CA SER A 106 13.29 -5.48 6.32
C SER A 106 12.48 -5.62 5.02
N MET A 107 11.33 -4.94 4.93
CA MET A 107 10.51 -4.97 3.72
C MET A 107 11.16 -4.26 2.53
N ALA A 108 11.91 -3.18 2.75
CA ALA A 108 12.67 -2.52 1.69
C ALA A 108 13.78 -3.43 1.13
N LYS A 109 14.47 -4.17 2.00
CA LYS A 109 15.47 -5.17 1.57
C LYS A 109 14.80 -6.29 0.76
N TRP A 110 13.66 -6.79 1.21
CA TRP A 110 12.87 -7.81 0.52
C TRP A 110 12.40 -7.30 -0.86
N ALA A 111 11.77 -6.12 -0.90
CA ALA A 111 11.25 -5.52 -2.12
C ALA A 111 12.33 -5.36 -3.21
N ARG A 112 13.53 -4.93 -2.80
CA ARG A 112 14.69 -4.85 -3.71
C ARG A 112 15.15 -6.23 -4.20
N ALA A 113 15.19 -7.23 -3.34
CA ALA A 113 15.62 -8.59 -3.71
C ALA A 113 14.63 -9.24 -4.69
N ASP A 114 13.34 -8.92 -4.55
CA ASP A 114 12.26 -9.55 -5.29
C ASP A 114 11.69 -8.68 -6.43
N GLY A 115 12.28 -7.52 -6.69
CA GLY A 115 11.90 -6.64 -7.81
C GLY A 115 10.50 -6.02 -7.67
N CYS A 116 10.03 -5.78 -6.44
CA CYS A 116 8.71 -5.24 -6.17
C CYS A 116 8.79 -3.77 -5.73
N ILE A 117 7.90 -2.92 -6.23
CA ILE A 117 7.82 -1.52 -5.78
C ILE A 117 7.21 -1.48 -4.36
N LEU A 118 7.82 -0.71 -3.46
CA LEU A 118 7.39 -0.57 -2.08
C LEU A 118 6.80 0.81 -1.78
N HIS A 119 5.47 0.86 -1.67
CA HIS A 119 4.76 2.06 -1.26
C HIS A 119 4.62 2.17 0.28
N LEU A 120 5.01 3.30 0.86
CA LEU A 120 4.82 3.60 2.27
C LEU A 120 3.64 4.58 2.49
N HIS A 121 2.62 4.10 3.18
CA HIS A 121 1.60 4.96 3.75
C HIS A 121 2.07 5.50 5.11
N ARG A 122 2.00 6.82 5.32
CA ARG A 122 2.49 7.48 6.55
C ARG A 122 1.52 7.42 7.74
N ALA A 123 0.80 6.30 7.94
CA ALA A 123 -0.17 6.17 9.03
C ALA A 123 0.47 6.53 10.38
N GLY A 124 -0.21 7.36 11.17
CA GLY A 124 0.28 7.79 12.48
C GLY A 124 1.31 8.94 12.49
N TYR A 125 1.85 9.39 11.34
CA TYR A 125 2.91 10.42 11.35
C TYR A 125 2.51 11.74 12.04
N ALA A 126 1.24 12.15 11.89
CA ALA A 126 0.76 13.44 12.38
C ALA A 126 0.67 13.51 13.91
N THR A 127 0.77 12.38 14.62
CA THR A 127 0.78 12.38 16.10
C THR A 127 2.00 13.09 16.67
N TYR A 128 3.11 13.12 15.93
CA TYR A 128 4.35 13.80 16.32
C TYR A 128 4.89 14.77 15.26
N ALA A 129 4.28 14.87 14.07
CA ALA A 129 4.73 15.79 13.03
C ALA A 129 3.87 17.06 12.88
N ARG A 130 2.77 17.18 13.64
CA ARG A 130 1.77 18.24 13.47
C ARG A 130 2.14 19.55 14.16
N GLN A 131 2.50 19.48 15.44
CA GLN A 131 2.64 20.66 16.26
C GLN A 131 3.98 21.36 16.03
N LYS A 132 3.98 22.69 15.93
CA LYS A 132 5.19 23.47 15.66
C LYS A 132 6.18 23.45 16.83
N ASN A 133 5.67 23.37 18.05
CA ASN A 133 6.45 23.50 19.28
C ASN A 133 7.04 22.19 19.80
N HIS A 134 6.61 21.02 19.31
CA HIS A 134 7.07 19.73 19.80
C HIS A 134 6.90 18.61 18.78
N GLY A 135 7.86 17.68 18.73
CA GLY A 135 7.83 16.49 17.89
C GLY A 135 8.92 16.47 16.82
N VAL A 136 8.65 15.77 15.71
CA VAL A 136 9.58 15.59 14.59
C VAL A 136 8.93 16.08 13.32
N ASN A 137 9.46 17.15 12.73
CA ASN A 137 8.94 17.65 11.46
C ASN A 137 9.03 16.57 10.36
N PHE A 138 7.98 16.46 9.54
CA PHE A 138 7.88 15.45 8.48
C PHE A 138 9.09 15.43 7.53
N ARG A 139 9.78 16.56 7.31
CA ARG A 139 10.99 16.61 6.47
C ARG A 139 12.10 15.66 6.97
N VAL A 140 12.19 15.45 8.28
CA VAL A 140 13.17 14.53 8.88
C VAL A 140 12.74 13.08 8.63
N LEU A 141 11.46 12.78 8.88
CA LEU A 141 10.89 11.46 8.58
C LEU A 141 11.05 11.09 7.09
N ALA A 142 10.81 12.03 6.17
CA ALA A 142 10.99 11.81 4.74
C ALA A 142 12.43 11.42 4.38
N LYS A 143 13.44 12.04 5.00
CA LYS A 143 14.86 11.65 4.83
C LYS A 143 15.11 10.25 5.37
N TRP A 144 14.60 9.92 6.55
CA TRP A 144 14.76 8.59 7.13
C TRP A 144 14.10 7.50 6.29
N MET A 145 12.92 7.75 5.75
CA MET A 145 12.23 6.77 4.90
C MET A 145 12.92 6.60 3.54
N ARG A 146 13.50 7.67 2.98
CA ARG A 146 14.38 7.57 1.81
C ARG A 146 15.61 6.72 2.10
N LEU A 147 16.22 6.87 3.27
CA LEU A 147 17.36 6.04 3.70
C LEU A 147 16.95 4.59 4.00
N ALA A 148 15.74 4.39 4.53
CA ALA A 148 15.18 3.05 4.78
C ALA A 148 14.90 2.29 3.48
N GLY A 149 14.68 3.00 2.37
CA GLY A 149 14.60 2.43 1.03
C GLY A 149 13.18 2.16 0.53
N VAL A 150 12.19 2.98 0.91
CA VAL A 150 10.85 2.93 0.31
C VAL A 150 10.82 3.72 -0.99
N ASP A 151 10.05 3.27 -1.98
CA ASP A 151 9.97 3.89 -3.30
C ASP A 151 8.97 5.05 -3.34
N HIS A 152 7.85 4.92 -2.64
CA HIS A 152 6.86 5.98 -2.47
C HIS A 152 6.65 6.30 -1.00
N ILE A 153 6.41 7.59 -0.70
CA ILE A 153 5.88 8.03 0.59
C ILE A 153 4.87 9.15 0.38
N HIS A 154 3.73 9.09 1.07
CA HIS A 154 2.76 10.19 1.07
C HIS A 154 3.41 11.48 1.59
N SER A 155 3.33 12.58 0.86
CA SER A 155 4.02 13.85 1.20
C SER A 155 3.12 15.05 1.48
N GLY A 156 1.80 14.91 1.28
CA GLY A 156 0.85 16.04 1.39
C GLY A 156 0.45 16.57 0.03
N THR A 157 -0.60 17.38 -0.01
CA THR A 157 -1.20 17.86 -1.27
C THR A 157 -1.37 19.37 -1.33
N VAL A 158 -1.03 20.10 -0.26
CA VAL A 158 -1.22 21.55 -0.08
C VAL A 158 -2.69 21.98 -0.07
N VAL A 159 -3.47 21.61 -1.09
CA VAL A 159 -4.87 22.01 -1.30
C VAL A 159 -5.90 20.94 -0.94
N GLY A 160 -5.44 19.77 -0.48
CA GLY A 160 -6.32 18.68 -0.10
C GLY A 160 -6.87 18.81 1.32
N LYS A 161 -7.61 17.79 1.74
CA LYS A 161 -8.27 17.74 3.07
C LYS A 161 -7.32 17.62 4.27
N LEU A 162 -6.05 17.27 4.03
CA LEU A 162 -5.05 17.10 5.08
C LEU A 162 -4.10 18.29 5.01
N GLU A 163 -3.58 18.71 6.16
CA GLU A 163 -2.56 19.77 6.24
C GLU A 163 -1.36 19.46 5.34
N GLY A 164 -0.82 20.50 4.68
CA GLY A 164 0.26 20.44 3.71
C GLY A 164 1.15 21.66 3.78
#